data_AF-A0A1Q3C8I1-F1
#
_entry.id   AF-A0A1Q3C8I1-F1
#
_cell.length_a   1.000
_cell.length_b   1.000
_cell.length_c   1.000
_cell.angle_alpha   90.00
_cell.angle_beta   90.00
_cell.angle_gamma   90.00
#
_symmetry.space_group_name_H-M   'P 1'
#
loop_
_entity.id
_entity.type
_entity.pdbx_description
1 polymer ?
#
loop_
_entity_poly.entity_id
_entity_poly.type
_entity_poly.pdbx_seq_one_letter_code
_entity_poly.pdbx_strand_id
1 'polypeptide(L)' 'MTIFIQSLDYNLWDLIVDGPNLPTITNENGELVSKPRNKYNDDDRKIVQLNAKAKHVIICAINSNEFNRVSSCVSAKEMW' A
#
# COMPACT_ATOMS: atom_id res chain seq x y z
N MET A 1 -12.14 -7.72 9.90
CA MET A 1 -11.67 -6.68 8.96
C MET A 1 -11.82 -7.11 7.50
N THR A 2 -11.51 -8.37 7.15
CA THR A 2 -11.65 -8.93 5.79
C THR A 2 -13.02 -8.70 5.13
N ILE A 3 -14.13 -9.11 5.78
CA ILE A 3 -15.49 -8.94 5.23
C ILE A 3 -15.81 -7.45 4.95
N PHE A 4 -15.39 -6.56 5.86
CA PHE A 4 -15.58 -5.12 5.70
C PHE A 4 -14.80 -4.58 4.50
N ILE A 5 -13.51 -4.93 4.38
CA ILE A 5 -12.67 -4.50 3.26
C ILE A 5 -13.23 -5.02 1.93
N GLN A 6 -13.60 -6.30 1.86
CA GLN A 6 -14.21 -6.90 0.67
C GLN A 6 -15.54 -6.23 0.29
N SER A 7 -16.36 -5.84 1.27
CA SER A 7 -17.59 -5.11 1.02
C SER A 7 -17.37 -3.66 0.58
N LEU A 8 -16.22 -3.07 0.94
CA LEU A 8 -15.85 -1.70 0.59
C LEU A 8 -15.32 -1.61 -0.85
N ASP A 9 -14.35 -2.47 -1.19
CA ASP A 9 -13.76 -2.60 -2.52
C ASP A 9 -12.95 -3.90 -2.59
N TYR A 10 -13.30 -4.81 -3.49
CA TYR A 10 -12.57 -6.07 -3.62
C TYR A 10 -11.13 -5.86 -4.11
N ASN A 11 -10.86 -4.80 -4.89
CA ASN A 11 -9.49 -4.46 -5.31
C ASN A 11 -8.62 -4.02 -4.12
N LEU A 12 -9.21 -3.46 -3.04
CA LEU A 12 -8.48 -3.19 -1.80
C LEU A 12 -8.10 -4.50 -1.12
N TRP A 13 -8.99 -5.50 -1.11
CA TRP A 13 -8.70 -6.81 -0.55
C TRP A 13 -7.58 -7.51 -1.31
N ASP A 14 -7.68 -7.54 -2.65
CA ASP A 14 -6.65 -8.14 -3.51
C ASP A 14 -5.28 -7.45 -3.30
N LEU A 15 -5.25 -6.11 -3.23
CA LEU A 15 -4.00 -5.38 -2.95
C LEU A 15 -3.39 -5.72 -1.58
N ILE A 16 -4.21 -5.94 -0.56
CA ILE A 16 -3.73 -6.33 0.78
C ILE A 16 -3.21 -7.76 0.77
N VAL A 17 -3.84 -8.67 0.02
CA VAL A 17 -3.43 -10.09 -0.01
C VAL A 17 -2.23 -10.32 -0.92
N ASP A 18 -2.22 -9.75 -2.12
CA ASP A 18 -1.19 -10.00 -3.13
C ASP A 18 -0.02 -9.02 -3.00
N GLY A 19 -0.26 -7.86 -2.38
CA GLY A 19 0.70 -6.77 -2.26
C GLY A 19 0.62 -5.78 -3.42
N PRO A 20 0.83 -4.48 -3.16
CA PRO A 20 0.83 -3.48 -4.21
C PRO A 20 2.07 -3.61 -5.10
N ASN A 21 1.88 -3.55 -6.42
CA ASN A 21 2.96 -3.34 -7.38
C ASN A 21 3.44 -1.88 -7.35
N LEU A 22 4.10 -1.50 -6.25
CA LEU A 22 4.52 -0.11 -6.04
C LEU A 22 5.42 0.37 -7.18
N PRO A 23 5.25 1.63 -7.65
CA PRO A 23 6.05 2.17 -8.75
C PRO A 23 7.56 2.11 -8.47
N THR A 24 8.29 1.42 -9.34
CA THR A 24 9.76 1.33 -9.31
C THR A 24 10.39 1.86 -10.60
N ILE A 25 11.64 2.29 -10.53
CA ILE A 25 12.49 2.60 -11.68
C ILE A 25 13.84 1.91 -11.51
N THR A 26 14.53 1.68 -12.62
CA THR A 26 15.93 1.24 -12.58
C THR A 26 16.81 2.48 -12.45
N ASN A 27 17.72 2.50 -11.47
CA ASN A 27 18.69 3.58 -11.30
C ASN A 27 19.88 3.42 -12.26
N GLU A 28 20.83 4.36 -12.22
CA GLU A 28 22.03 4.36 -13.07
C GLU A 28 22.94 3.13 -12.83
N ASN A 29 22.83 2.51 -11.66
CA ASN A 29 23.55 1.31 -11.28
C ASN A 29 22.83 0.00 -11.67
N GLY A 30 21.67 0.09 -12.33
CA GLY A 30 20.88 -1.08 -12.71
C GLY A 30 19.99 -1.64 -11.59
N GLU A 31 19.89 -0.98 -10.45
CA GLU A 31 19.10 -1.43 -9.30
C GLU A 31 17.64 -0.94 -9.40
N LEU A 32 16.69 -1.78 -9.01
CA LEU A 32 15.30 -1.38 -8.86
C LEU A 32 15.11 -0.56 -7.58
N VAL A 33 14.79 0.72 -7.74
CA VAL A 33 14.51 1.65 -6.66
C VAL A 33 13.09 2.19 -6.76
N SER A 34 12.57 2.70 -5.64
CA SER A 34 11.26 3.36 -5.65
C SER A 34 11.23 4.53 -6.63
N LYS A 35 10.20 4.59 -7.46
CA LYS A 35 10.01 5.68 -8.42
C LYS A 35 9.75 6.98 -7.64
N PRO A 36 10.47 8.07 -7.96
CA PRO A 36 10.21 9.37 -7.37
C PRO A 36 8.81 9.89 -7.70
N ARG A 37 8.14 10.52 -6.74
CA ARG A 37 6.75 11.01 -6.88
C ARG A 37 6.55 11.99 -8.04
N ASN A 38 7.56 12.79 -8.37
CA ASN A 38 7.50 13.73 -9.49
C ASN A 38 7.51 13.05 -10.87
N LYS A 39 7.86 11.75 -10.93
CA LYS A 39 7.84 10.94 -12.16
C LYS A 39 6.61 10.03 -12.27
N TYR A 40 5.66 10.11 -11.32
CA TYR A 40 4.46 9.27 -11.36
C TYR A 40 3.55 9.65 -12.53
N ASN A 41 3.17 8.63 -13.31
CA ASN A 41 2.05 8.72 -14.24
C ASN A 41 0.72 8.47 -13.49
N ASP A 42 -0.40 8.47 -14.21
CA ASP A 42 -1.71 8.30 -13.59
C ASP A 42 -1.93 6.91 -12.99
N ASP A 43 -1.35 5.86 -13.58
CA ASP A 43 -1.48 4.51 -13.06
C ASP A 43 -0.62 4.30 -11.81
N ASP A 44 0.58 4.86 -11.77
CA ASP A 44 1.42 4.93 -10.58
C ASP A 44 0.64 5.57 -9.42
N ARG A 45 -0.04 6.69 -9.70
CA ARG A 45 -0.86 7.43 -8.72
C ARG A 45 -2.02 6.58 -8.20
N LYS A 46 -2.72 5.85 -9.09
CA LYS A 46 -3.82 4.95 -8.69
C LYS A 46 -3.31 3.87 -7.74
N ILE A 47 -2.17 3.24 -8.04
CA ILE A 47 -1.60 2.18 -7.21
C ILE A 47 -1.23 2.70 -5.82
N VAL A 48 -0.49 3.83 -5.75
CA VAL A 48 -0.08 4.38 -4.44
C VAL A 48 -1.29 4.91 -3.65
N GLN A 49 -2.32 5.43 -4.32
CA GLN A 49 -3.55 5.86 -3.66
C GLN A 49 -4.34 4.67 -3.10
N LEU A 50 -4.43 3.56 -3.85
CA LEU A 50 -5.10 2.35 -3.38
C LEU A 50 -4.36 1.75 -2.18
N ASN A 51 -3.03 1.68 -2.23
CA ASN A 51 -2.22 1.29 -1.07
C ASN A 51 -2.44 2.22 0.13
N ALA A 52 -2.49 3.54 -0.06
CA ALA A 52 -2.75 4.49 1.01
C ALA A 52 -4.15 4.31 1.64
N LYS A 53 -5.18 4.07 0.83
CA LYS A 53 -6.53 3.75 1.31
C LYS A 53 -6.54 2.47 2.13
N ALA A 54 -5.89 1.41 1.65
CA ALA A 54 -5.77 0.15 2.37
C ALA A 54 -5.07 0.33 3.74
N LYS A 55 -3.93 1.03 3.76
CA LYS A 55 -3.21 1.37 5.01
C LYS A 55 -4.11 2.14 5.98
N HIS A 56 -4.88 3.11 5.48
CA HIS A 56 -5.79 3.90 6.31
C HIS A 56 -6.89 3.04 6.94
N VAL A 57 -7.53 2.16 6.16
CA VAL A 57 -8.55 1.23 6.68
C VAL A 57 -7.98 0.34 7.78
N ILE A 58 -6.76 -0.19 7.60
CA ILE A 58 -6.08 -1.00 8.63
C ILE A 58 -5.81 -0.17 9.88
N ILE A 59 -5.26 1.04 9.74
CA ILE A 59 -4.97 1.94 10.88
C ILE A 59 -6.24 2.24 11.69
N CYS A 60 -7.37 2.50 11.03
CA CYS A 60 -8.63 2.77 11.70
C CYS A 60 -9.20 1.57 12.47
N ALA A 61 -8.78 0.34 12.13
CA ALA A 61 -9.29 -0.88 12.74
C ALA A 61 -8.41 -1.44 13.87
N ILE A 62 -7.18 -0.93 14.04
CA ILE A 62 -6.21 -1.43 15.03
C ILE A 62 -6.08 -0.47 16.24
N ASN A 63 -5.61 -1.00 17.38
CA ASN A 63 -5.37 -0.21 18.58
C ASN A 63 -3.98 0.47 18.57
N SER A 64 -3.72 1.35 19.55
CA SER A 64 -2.48 2.12 19.62
C SER A 64 -1.20 1.29 19.77
N ASN A 65 -1.27 0.10 20.39
CA ASN A 65 -0.12 -0.79 20.52
C ASN A 65 0.27 -1.36 19.15
N GLU A 66 -0.72 -1.86 18.42
CA GLU A 66 -0.51 -2.41 17.08
C GLU A 66 -0.12 -1.31 16.08
N PHE A 67 -0.66 -0.09 16.22
CA PHE A 67 -0.31 1.05 15.38
C PHE A 67 1.21 1.32 15.37
N ASN A 68 1.84 1.36 16.55
CA ASN A 68 3.28 1.60 16.64
C ASN A 68 4.08 0.52 15.90
N ARG A 69 3.61 -0.73 15.93
CA ARG A 69 4.26 -1.85 15.24
C ARG A 69 4.18 -1.75 13.72
N VAL A 70 3.06 -1.29 13.18
CA VAL A 70 2.79 -1.33 11.72
C VAL A 70 2.93 0.03 11.01
N SER A 71 3.12 1.12 11.75
CA SER A 71 3.19 2.48 11.19
C SER A 71 4.36 2.71 10.22
N SER A 72 5.46 1.97 10.38
CA SER A 72 6.65 2.03 9.52
C SER A 72 6.55 1.17 8.26
N CYS A 73 5.55 0.29 8.15
CA CYS A 73 5.34 -0.56 6.99
C CYS A 73 5.10 0.27 5.72
N VAL A 74 5.69 -0.16 4.60
CA VAL A 74 5.62 0.55 3.32
C VAL A 74 4.29 0.24 2.62
N SER A 75 3.83 -1.00 2.72
CA SER A 75 2.62 -1.50 2.06
C SER A 75 1.54 -1.93 3.05
N ALA A 76 0.28 -1.91 2.60
CA ALA A 76 -0.82 -2.47 3.38
C ALA A 76 -0.69 -3.99 3.62
N LYS A 77 0.00 -4.70 2.72
CA LYS A 77 0.34 -6.12 2.86
C LYS A 77 1.21 -6.39 4.09
N GLU A 78 2.21 -5.54 4.33
CA GLU A 78 3.08 -5.66 5.51
C GLU A 78 2.37 -5.29 6.82
N MET A 79 1.31 -4.47 6.74
CA MET A 79 0.51 -4.09 7.91
C MET A 79 -0.52 -5.15 8.32
N TRP A 80 -0.90 -6.04 7.39
CA TRP A 80 -1.93 -7.07 7.56
C TRP A 80 -1.36 -8.36 8.14
#